data_AF-A0A813DX95-F1
#
_entry.id   AF-A0A813DX95-F1
#
_cell.length_a   1.000
_cell.length_b   1.000
_cell.length_c   1.000
_cell.angle_alpha   90.00
_cell.angle_beta   90.00
_cell.angle_gamma   90.00
#
_symmetry.space_group_name_H-M   'P 1'
#
loop_
_entity.id
_entity.type
_entity.pdbx_description
1 polymer ?
#
loop_
_entity_poly.entity_id
_entity_poly.type
_entity_poly.pdbx_seq_one_letter_code
_entity_poly.pdbx_strand_id
1 'polypeptide(L)'
;MRSPDRAARPMGRRRWAACFTGCSPDRAALARLVTLDRRRWLVLLLAATIAGAIAGAIVTKLTPRPPNRDILRELSDARRQRLPSLIILVRHGQSEGNADETLYRNKADNRMELTKLGSIQSVAAGKRIKELAGEQKVRFYVSPFERTLQTARNILFTSFNASKVVDVSVDPRIREQEFGNLQGTKFKFYKQAHQEHRFWYRFPTGESGADVYDRTTQWWDSAMRRHTRERASEIVVVVTHGLTMRLILMQLFHWSPNTFHTVWNPSNCGVYVLRKDLSVKGEWPYVLDEVKGDKVASSIDLVVEFRNGEKKTLQLQDYLSIAPPRTLQFDTVRDMLARQHGLDPAQIESIDFFGGTFQKHK
;
A
#
# COMPACT_ATOMS: atom_id res chain seq x y z
N MET A 1 48.89 6.73 30.25
CA MET A 1 48.69 5.38 30.83
C MET A 1 48.43 4.42 29.67
N ARG A 2 49.43 3.65 29.19
CA ARG A 2 49.60 2.17 29.40
C ARG A 2 48.24 1.45 29.40
N SER A 3 47.89 0.46 28.57
CA SER A 3 48.60 -0.69 27.91
C SER A 3 47.46 -1.70 27.55
N PRO A 4 47.63 -2.83 26.83
CA PRO A 4 48.35 -3.12 25.58
C PRO A 4 47.52 -3.99 24.58
N ASP A 5 48.07 -4.14 23.38
CA ASP A 5 47.79 -5.20 22.40
C ASP A 5 47.99 -6.63 22.93
N ARG A 6 47.12 -7.58 22.49
CA ARG A 6 47.47 -8.99 22.34
C ARG A 6 46.76 -9.64 21.15
N ALA A 7 47.58 -10.13 20.22
CA ALA A 7 47.23 -10.94 19.06
C ALA A 7 46.64 -12.31 19.44
N ALA A 8 45.62 -12.76 18.70
CA ALA A 8 45.04 -14.09 18.80
C ALA A 8 45.56 -15.02 17.68
N ARG A 9 46.07 -16.18 18.08
CA ARG A 9 46.54 -17.29 17.22
C ARG A 9 45.38 -18.15 16.73
N PRO A 10 45.46 -18.81 15.54
CA PRO A 10 44.44 -19.75 15.08
C PRO A 10 44.62 -21.13 15.71
N MET A 11 43.54 -21.70 16.27
CA MET A 11 43.51 -23.07 16.81
C MET A 11 43.29 -24.11 15.71
N GLY A 12 44.01 -25.23 15.87
CA GLY A 12 44.16 -26.30 14.90
C GLY A 12 42.98 -27.27 14.78
N ARG A 13 42.92 -27.88 13.59
CA ARG A 13 42.08 -29.03 13.24
C ARG A 13 42.53 -30.25 14.05
N ARG A 14 41.61 -30.86 14.81
CA ARG A 14 41.80 -32.21 15.35
C ARG A 14 40.91 -33.20 14.58
N ARG A 15 41.58 -34.09 13.85
CA ARG A 15 41.05 -35.38 13.41
C ARG A 15 40.88 -36.28 14.64
N TRP A 16 39.73 -36.92 14.76
CA TRP A 16 39.58 -38.16 15.52
C TRP A 16 39.05 -39.21 14.56
N ALA A 17 39.96 -40.07 14.10
CA ALA A 17 39.65 -41.34 13.48
C ALA A 17 39.59 -42.38 14.61
N ALA A 18 38.46 -43.06 14.76
CA ALA A 18 38.34 -44.24 15.61
C ALA A 18 37.95 -45.43 14.72
N CYS A 19 38.71 -46.50 14.91
CA CYS A 19 38.70 -47.76 14.19
C CYS A 19 37.36 -48.51 14.33
N PHE A 20 36.93 -49.18 13.26
CA PHE A 20 36.42 -50.54 13.35
C PHE A 20 36.91 -51.34 12.14
N THR A 21 37.87 -52.22 12.41
CA THR A 21 38.32 -53.31 11.56
C THR A 21 37.31 -54.46 11.58
N GLY A 22 37.08 -55.07 10.43
CA GLY A 22 36.82 -56.51 10.34
C GLY A 22 35.35 -56.96 10.40
N CYS A 23 34.70 -57.00 9.24
CA CYS A 23 33.95 -58.18 8.78
C CYS A 23 33.54 -57.94 7.32
N SER A 24 34.05 -58.76 6.39
CA SER A 24 33.59 -58.77 4.99
C SER A 24 32.37 -59.68 4.89
N PRO A 25 31.15 -59.19 4.59
CA PRO A 25 30.09 -60.07 4.14
C PRO A 25 30.33 -60.36 2.67
N ASP A 26 30.51 -61.65 2.42
CA ASP A 26 30.55 -62.34 1.14
C ASP A 26 29.68 -61.69 0.05
N ARG A 27 30.32 -61.21 -1.03
CA ARG A 27 29.65 -60.56 -2.19
C ARG A 27 28.63 -61.48 -2.87
N ALA A 28 28.61 -62.78 -2.56
CA ALA A 28 27.64 -63.73 -3.07
C ALA A 28 26.24 -63.63 -2.42
N ALA A 29 26.11 -63.06 -1.21
CA ALA A 29 24.81 -62.96 -0.51
C ALA A 29 23.94 -61.77 -1.00
N LEU A 30 24.56 -60.70 -1.50
CA LEU A 30 23.86 -59.51 -2.02
C LEU A 30 23.29 -59.71 -3.44
N ALA A 31 23.73 -60.74 -4.17
CA ALA A 31 23.28 -61.00 -5.54
C ALA A 31 21.96 -61.78 -5.65
N ARG A 32 21.39 -62.26 -4.53
CA ARG A 32 20.11 -63.01 -4.53
C ARG A 32 18.86 -62.19 -4.19
N LEU A 33 19.00 -60.88 -3.94
CA LEU A 33 17.87 -60.00 -3.61
C LEU A 33 17.43 -59.05 -4.73
N VAL A 34 18.00 -59.15 -5.93
CA VAL A 34 17.65 -58.28 -7.07
C VAL A 34 17.14 -59.08 -8.25
N THR A 35 15.99 -59.73 -8.06
CA THR A 35 15.08 -60.11 -9.17
C THR A 35 13.64 -59.74 -8.82
N LEU A 36 13.44 -58.52 -8.32
CA LEU A 36 12.12 -57.89 -8.31
C LEU A 36 12.03 -56.97 -9.52
N ASP A 37 11.14 -57.33 -10.45
CA ASP A 37 10.79 -56.58 -11.66
C ASP A 37 10.64 -55.08 -11.36
N ARG A 38 11.19 -54.22 -12.23
CA ARG A 38 11.09 -52.75 -12.13
C ARG A 38 9.65 -52.27 -11.92
N ARG A 39 8.66 -52.98 -12.49
CA ARG A 39 7.24 -52.68 -12.26
C ARG A 39 6.82 -52.85 -10.80
N ARG A 40 7.33 -53.86 -10.09
CA ARG A 40 7.03 -54.07 -8.66
C ARG A 40 7.67 -53.02 -7.77
N TRP A 41 8.87 -52.54 -8.10
CA TRP A 41 9.51 -51.41 -7.39
C TRP A 41 8.72 -50.10 -7.55
N LEU A 42 8.23 -49.83 -8.76
CA LEU A 42 7.38 -48.66 -9.02
C LEU A 42 6.05 -48.73 -8.26
N VAL A 43 5.41 -49.91 -8.19
CA VAL A 43 4.18 -50.11 -7.43
C VAL A 43 4.42 -49.93 -5.92
N LEU A 44 5.53 -50.42 -5.38
CA LEU A 44 5.87 -50.24 -3.96
C LEU A 44 6.18 -48.77 -3.60
N LEU A 45 6.89 -48.05 -4.47
CA LEU A 45 7.15 -46.61 -4.30
C LEU A 45 5.87 -45.77 -4.42
N LEU A 46 4.98 -46.11 -5.34
CA LEU A 46 3.68 -45.45 -5.49
C LEU A 46 2.78 -45.75 -4.28
N ALA A 47 2.76 -46.99 -3.80
CA ALA A 47 2.01 -47.39 -2.61
C ALA A 47 2.55 -46.68 -1.35
N ALA A 48 3.86 -46.54 -1.20
CA ALA A 48 4.47 -45.83 -0.07
C ALA A 48 4.20 -44.32 -0.12
N THR A 49 4.20 -43.70 -1.29
CA THR A 49 3.86 -42.27 -1.44
C THR A 49 2.37 -42.01 -1.23
N ILE A 50 1.49 -42.88 -1.73
CA ILE A 50 0.04 -42.81 -1.46
C ILE A 50 -0.24 -43.05 0.02
N ALA A 51 0.38 -44.05 0.65
CA ALA A 51 0.22 -44.31 2.08
C ALA A 51 0.76 -43.16 2.93
N GLY A 52 1.89 -42.56 2.55
CA GLY A 52 2.44 -41.37 3.21
C GLY A 52 1.55 -40.12 3.04
N ALA A 53 0.93 -39.94 1.87
CA ALA A 53 -0.01 -38.84 1.63
C ALA A 53 -1.34 -39.04 2.38
N ILE A 54 -1.85 -40.27 2.43
CA ILE A 54 -3.04 -40.62 3.19
C ILE A 54 -2.76 -40.51 4.69
N ALA A 55 -1.64 -41.03 5.19
CA ALA A 55 -1.23 -40.88 6.57
C ALA A 55 -1.02 -39.41 6.93
N GLY A 56 -0.39 -38.61 6.06
CA GLY A 56 -0.24 -37.17 6.24
C GLY A 56 -1.58 -36.43 6.29
N ALA A 57 -2.53 -36.78 5.41
CA ALA A 57 -3.88 -36.22 5.37
C ALA A 57 -4.75 -36.65 6.57
N ILE A 58 -4.60 -37.89 7.01
CA ILE A 58 -5.26 -38.44 8.21
C ILE A 58 -4.67 -37.78 9.45
N VAL A 59 -3.35 -37.66 9.56
CA VAL A 59 -2.69 -36.93 10.65
C VAL A 59 -3.13 -35.47 10.66
N THR A 60 -3.19 -34.76 9.52
CA THR A 60 -3.71 -33.38 9.50
C THR A 60 -5.20 -33.26 9.82
N LYS A 61 -6.02 -34.27 9.52
CA LYS A 61 -7.44 -34.32 9.92
C LYS A 61 -7.64 -34.72 11.39
N LEU A 62 -6.74 -35.53 11.95
CA LEU A 62 -6.82 -36.05 13.33
C LEU A 62 -6.02 -35.21 14.32
N THR A 63 -5.07 -34.38 13.88
CA THR A 63 -4.47 -33.35 14.72
C THR A 63 -5.49 -32.24 14.91
N PRO A 64 -5.99 -31.99 16.13
CA PRO A 64 -6.79 -30.82 16.39
C PRO A 64 -5.99 -29.59 15.96
N ARG A 65 -6.62 -28.66 15.23
CA ARG A 65 -6.00 -27.35 15.01
C ARG A 65 -5.61 -26.79 16.38
N PRO A 66 -4.40 -26.23 16.54
CA PRO A 66 -4.02 -25.67 17.83
C PRO A 66 -5.07 -24.61 18.21
N PRO A 67 -5.71 -24.72 19.39
CA PRO A 67 -6.86 -23.88 19.76
C PRO A 67 -6.58 -22.38 19.66
N ASN A 68 -5.31 -21.98 19.82
CA ASN A 68 -4.88 -20.59 19.68
C ASN A 68 -5.05 -20.00 18.27
N ARG A 69 -4.99 -20.81 17.20
CA ARG A 69 -5.17 -20.28 15.83
C ARG A 69 -6.62 -19.87 15.56
N ASP A 70 -7.57 -20.59 16.12
CA ASP A 70 -8.99 -20.27 15.98
C ASP A 70 -9.34 -19.02 16.82
N ILE A 71 -8.80 -18.90 18.04
CA ILE A 71 -8.96 -17.70 18.89
C ILE A 71 -8.40 -16.44 18.23
N LEU A 72 -7.16 -16.49 17.69
CA LEU A 72 -6.57 -15.31 17.04
C LEU A 72 -7.37 -14.86 15.81
N ARG A 73 -7.92 -15.81 15.06
CA ARG A 73 -8.80 -15.52 13.92
C ARG A 73 -10.11 -14.90 14.38
N GLU A 74 -10.76 -15.46 15.38
CA GLU A 74 -11.99 -14.90 15.95
C GLU A 74 -11.79 -13.48 16.48
N LEU A 75 -10.69 -13.22 17.19
CA LEU A 75 -10.34 -11.88 17.66
C LEU A 75 -10.10 -10.90 16.51
N SER A 76 -9.43 -11.35 15.44
CA SER A 76 -9.21 -10.56 14.23
C SER A 76 -10.53 -10.22 13.53
N ASP A 77 -11.41 -11.21 13.34
CA ASP A 77 -12.70 -11.03 12.69
C ASP A 77 -13.63 -10.14 13.54
N ALA A 78 -13.64 -10.30 14.86
CA ALA A 78 -14.36 -9.43 15.78
C ALA A 78 -13.85 -7.98 15.74
N ARG A 79 -12.53 -7.77 15.64
CA ARG A 79 -11.95 -6.43 15.44
C ARG A 79 -12.39 -5.84 14.10
N ARG A 80 -12.30 -6.60 13.01
CA ARG A 80 -12.69 -6.18 11.66
C ARG A 80 -14.16 -5.78 11.58
N GLN A 81 -15.05 -6.49 12.28
CA GLN A 81 -16.47 -6.13 12.37
C GLN A 81 -16.71 -4.77 13.05
N ARG A 82 -15.91 -4.42 14.06
CA ARG A 82 -16.02 -3.18 14.83
C ARG A 82 -15.39 -1.95 14.16
N LEU A 83 -14.73 -2.11 13.02
CA LEU A 83 -14.19 -0.98 12.25
C LEU A 83 -15.33 -0.14 11.63
N PRO A 84 -15.08 1.13 11.29
CA PRO A 84 -16.08 2.00 10.64
C PRO A 84 -16.67 1.33 9.39
N SER A 85 -17.98 1.49 9.18
CA SER A 85 -18.63 0.98 7.95
C SER A 85 -18.23 1.78 6.71
N LEU A 86 -17.93 3.07 6.90
CA LEU A 86 -17.48 3.99 5.85
C LEU A 86 -16.35 4.88 6.35
N ILE A 87 -15.29 5.02 5.55
CA ILE A 87 -14.26 6.03 5.76
C ILE A 87 -14.24 6.95 4.54
N ILE A 88 -14.36 8.25 4.78
CA ILE A 88 -14.43 9.28 3.75
C ILE A 88 -13.17 10.14 3.86
N LEU A 89 -12.26 10.01 2.91
CA LEU A 89 -11.06 10.85 2.82
C LEU A 89 -11.38 12.07 1.95
N VAL A 90 -11.06 13.26 2.43
CA VAL A 90 -11.40 14.53 1.77
C VAL A 90 -10.15 15.38 1.63
N ARG A 91 -9.81 15.78 0.40
CA ARG A 91 -8.75 16.79 0.17
C ARG A 91 -9.31 18.17 0.49
N HIS A 92 -8.52 19.05 1.11
CA HIS A 92 -8.92 20.45 1.29
C HIS A 92 -9.35 21.14 -0.02
N GLY A 93 -10.20 22.18 0.10
CA GLY A 93 -10.58 23.05 -1.02
C GLY A 93 -9.39 23.83 -1.60
N GLN A 94 -9.57 24.49 -2.73
CA GLN A 94 -8.50 25.28 -3.34
C GLN A 94 -7.94 26.30 -2.33
N SER A 95 -6.64 26.21 -2.05
CA SER A 95 -5.95 27.19 -1.20
C SER A 95 -5.32 28.31 -2.01
N GLU A 96 -4.95 29.40 -1.35
CA GLU A 96 -4.14 30.47 -1.94
C GLU A 96 -2.89 29.91 -2.62
N GLY A 97 -2.15 29.02 -1.94
CA GLY A 97 -0.97 28.36 -2.51
C GLY A 97 -1.26 27.36 -3.63
N ASN A 98 -2.53 27.00 -3.90
CA ASN A 98 -2.90 26.28 -5.13
C ASN A 98 -3.19 27.24 -6.28
N ALA A 99 -3.77 28.41 -5.98
CA ALA A 99 -4.07 29.43 -6.98
C ALA A 99 -2.82 30.20 -7.41
N ASP A 100 -1.90 30.46 -6.47
CA ASP A 100 -0.64 31.16 -6.68
C ASP A 100 0.48 30.51 -5.86
N GLU A 101 1.33 29.72 -6.53
CA GLU A 101 2.48 29.08 -5.89
C GLU A 101 3.56 30.08 -5.45
N THR A 102 3.53 31.34 -5.90
CA THR A 102 4.55 32.32 -5.50
C THR A 102 4.41 32.73 -4.03
N LEU A 103 3.22 32.56 -3.45
CA LEU A 103 2.94 32.88 -2.05
C LEU A 103 3.75 32.06 -1.06
N TYR A 104 4.21 30.85 -1.43
CA TYR A 104 5.08 30.03 -0.57
C TYR A 104 6.41 30.73 -0.22
N ARG A 105 6.78 31.81 -0.91
CA ARG A 105 7.96 32.63 -0.57
C ARG A 105 7.75 33.45 0.71
N ASN A 106 6.52 33.88 0.98
CA ASN A 106 6.21 34.90 1.98
C ASN A 106 5.18 34.43 3.02
N LYS A 107 4.42 33.36 2.75
CA LYS A 107 3.43 32.77 3.65
C LYS A 107 3.78 31.30 3.86
N ALA A 108 3.84 30.87 5.13
CA ALA A 108 4.14 29.50 5.49
C ALA A 108 3.03 28.56 4.99
N ASP A 109 3.39 27.36 4.51
CA ASP A 109 2.42 26.42 3.91
C ASP A 109 1.26 26.09 4.84
N ASN A 110 1.55 25.82 6.11
CA ASN A 110 0.53 25.49 7.12
C ASN A 110 -0.49 26.63 7.37
N ARG A 111 -0.14 27.88 7.01
CA ARG A 111 -0.99 29.06 7.17
C ARG A 111 -1.76 29.42 5.90
N MET A 112 -1.52 28.75 4.77
CA MET A 112 -2.27 29.01 3.53
C MET A 112 -3.76 28.76 3.74
N GLU A 113 -4.56 29.75 3.39
CA GLU A 113 -6.01 29.75 3.58
C GLU A 113 -6.72 29.24 2.32
N LEU A 114 -8.02 28.98 2.44
CA LEU A 114 -8.87 28.71 1.27
C LEU A 114 -9.11 29.99 0.47
N THR A 115 -9.17 29.84 -0.85
CA THR A 115 -9.75 30.88 -1.71
C THR A 115 -11.27 30.89 -1.55
N LYS A 116 -11.92 31.90 -2.14
CA LYS A 116 -13.39 31.92 -2.28
C LYS A 116 -13.90 30.66 -2.99
N LEU A 117 -13.19 30.22 -4.05
CA LEU A 117 -13.52 28.98 -4.74
C LEU A 117 -13.35 27.77 -3.83
N GLY A 118 -12.25 27.68 -3.06
CA GLY A 118 -12.04 26.61 -2.09
C GLY A 118 -13.14 26.53 -1.03
N SER A 119 -13.65 27.68 -0.60
CA SER A 119 -14.79 27.74 0.32
C SER A 119 -16.06 27.18 -0.32
N ILE A 120 -16.40 27.58 -1.55
CA ILE A 120 -17.57 27.05 -2.29
C ILE A 120 -17.43 25.54 -2.50
N GLN A 121 -16.25 25.07 -2.90
CA GLN A 121 -15.95 23.63 -3.06
C GLN A 121 -16.21 22.85 -1.77
N SER A 122 -15.76 23.38 -0.62
CA SER A 122 -15.93 22.69 0.67
C SER A 122 -17.39 22.60 1.13
N VAL A 123 -18.23 23.59 0.79
CA VAL A 123 -19.68 23.51 1.03
C VAL A 123 -20.33 22.43 0.16
N ALA A 124 -19.95 22.35 -1.12
CA ALA A 124 -20.45 21.31 -2.02
C ALA A 124 -20.03 19.90 -1.56
N ALA A 125 -18.76 19.73 -1.15
CA ALA A 125 -18.28 18.49 -0.55
C ALA A 125 -19.08 18.12 0.71
N GLY A 126 -19.39 19.10 1.57
CA GLY A 126 -20.19 18.87 2.77
C GLY A 126 -21.56 18.25 2.47
N LYS A 127 -22.26 18.75 1.45
CA LYS A 127 -23.56 18.21 1.01
C LYS A 127 -23.44 16.75 0.59
N ARG A 128 -22.45 16.44 -0.26
CA ARG A 128 -22.17 15.06 -0.70
C ARG A 128 -21.83 14.14 0.48
N ILE A 129 -21.00 14.59 1.42
CA ILE A 129 -20.63 13.80 2.60
C ILE A 129 -21.86 13.54 3.49
N LYS A 130 -22.76 14.53 3.64
CA LYS A 130 -24.02 14.36 4.37
C LYS A 130 -24.92 13.30 3.71
N GLU A 131 -25.05 13.33 2.39
CA GLU A 131 -25.82 12.33 1.63
C GLU A 131 -25.24 10.92 1.82
N LEU A 132 -23.91 10.78 1.76
CA LEU A 132 -23.23 9.51 2.03
C LEU A 132 -23.43 9.03 3.48
N ALA A 133 -23.48 9.97 4.43
CA ALA A 133 -23.67 9.65 5.83
C ALA A 133 -25.12 9.28 6.19
N GLY A 134 -26.09 9.85 5.47
CA GLY A 134 -27.50 9.71 5.79
C GLY A 134 -27.78 10.09 7.24
N GLU A 135 -28.45 9.20 7.95
CA GLU A 135 -28.80 9.41 9.36
C GLU A 135 -27.72 8.95 10.35
N GLN A 136 -26.60 8.41 9.88
CA GLN A 136 -25.58 7.86 10.75
C GLN A 136 -24.78 8.95 11.46
N LYS A 137 -24.28 8.61 12.65
CA LYS A 137 -23.32 9.45 13.38
C LYS A 137 -21.96 9.43 12.70
N VAL A 138 -21.31 10.59 12.65
CA VAL A 138 -20.02 10.81 12.00
C VAL A 138 -18.97 11.29 12.99
N ARG A 139 -17.72 10.90 12.75
CA ARG A 139 -16.54 11.42 13.45
C ARG A 139 -15.60 12.06 12.45
N PHE A 140 -15.03 13.21 12.80
CA PHE A 140 -14.07 13.92 11.96
C PHE A 140 -12.65 13.82 12.53
N TYR A 141 -11.70 13.60 11.63
CA TYR A 141 -10.28 13.88 11.84
C TYR A 141 -9.84 14.97 10.86
N VAL A 142 -9.14 15.98 11.34
CA VAL A 142 -8.78 17.16 10.55
C VAL A 142 -7.28 17.42 10.70
N SER A 143 -6.60 17.70 9.60
CA SER A 143 -5.22 18.18 9.68
C SER A 143 -5.18 19.60 10.31
N PRO A 144 -4.08 19.97 11.01
CA PRO A 144 -3.97 21.27 11.65
C PRO A 144 -3.71 22.44 10.69
N PHE A 145 -3.57 22.20 9.38
CA PHE A 145 -3.31 23.27 8.42
C PHE A 145 -4.56 24.12 8.19
N GLU A 146 -4.37 25.42 7.99
CA GLU A 146 -5.48 26.38 7.95
C GLU A 146 -6.50 26.03 6.86
N ARG A 147 -6.06 25.76 5.63
CA ARG A 147 -6.93 25.26 4.55
C ARG A 147 -7.74 24.01 4.89
N THR A 148 -7.20 23.07 5.70
CA THR A 148 -7.95 21.87 6.12
C THR A 148 -8.95 22.20 7.23
N LEU A 149 -8.58 23.08 8.16
CA LEU A 149 -9.48 23.55 9.21
C LEU A 149 -10.67 24.32 8.62
N GLN A 150 -10.41 25.24 7.68
CA GLN A 150 -11.45 25.99 6.97
C GLN A 150 -12.35 25.07 6.13
N THR A 151 -11.77 24.06 5.46
CA THR A 151 -12.56 23.06 4.72
C THR A 151 -13.49 22.29 5.67
N ALA A 152 -12.95 21.77 6.78
CA ALA A 152 -13.74 21.04 7.77
C ALA A 152 -14.82 21.92 8.40
N ARG A 153 -14.49 23.18 8.72
CA ARG A 153 -15.43 24.19 9.23
C ARG A 153 -16.61 24.34 8.28
N ASN A 154 -16.35 24.59 6.99
CA ASN A 154 -17.40 24.77 6.01
C ASN A 154 -18.26 23.51 5.85
N ILE A 155 -17.66 22.32 5.84
CA ILE A 155 -18.42 21.06 5.80
C ILE A 155 -19.34 20.93 7.01
N LEU A 156 -18.78 21.09 8.22
CA LEU A 156 -19.50 20.91 9.48
C LEU A 156 -20.67 21.89 9.59
N PHE A 157 -20.41 23.19 9.44
CA PHE A 157 -21.43 24.23 9.69
C PHE A 157 -22.50 24.32 8.62
N THR A 158 -22.25 23.83 7.40
CA THR A 158 -23.26 23.91 6.33
C THR A 158 -24.06 22.62 6.15
N SER A 159 -23.51 21.48 6.58
CA SER A 159 -24.06 20.16 6.21
C SER A 159 -24.42 19.29 7.40
N PHE A 160 -23.85 19.50 8.58
CA PHE A 160 -24.06 18.65 9.74
C PHE A 160 -24.70 19.39 10.91
N ASN A 161 -25.70 18.75 11.51
CA ASN A 161 -26.21 19.16 12.81
C ASN A 161 -25.27 18.65 13.91
N ALA A 162 -25.12 19.42 15.00
CA ALA A 162 -24.24 19.05 16.11
C ALA A 162 -24.54 17.65 16.68
N SER A 163 -25.81 17.22 16.71
CA SER A 163 -26.22 15.89 17.20
C SER A 163 -25.72 14.71 16.36
N LYS A 164 -25.34 14.95 15.09
CA LYS A 164 -24.79 13.93 14.19
C LYS A 164 -23.26 13.80 14.33
N VAL A 165 -22.59 14.83 14.85
CA VAL A 165 -21.13 14.86 14.95
C VAL A 165 -20.72 14.41 16.35
N VAL A 166 -20.05 13.25 16.41
CA VAL A 166 -19.63 12.66 17.68
C VAL A 166 -18.41 13.37 18.26
N ASP A 167 -17.44 13.65 17.40
CA ASP A 167 -16.16 14.25 17.76
C ASP A 167 -15.51 14.85 16.50
N VAL A 168 -14.74 15.91 16.71
CA VAL A 168 -13.87 16.54 15.71
C VAL A 168 -12.47 16.64 16.32
N SER A 169 -11.57 15.75 15.89
CA SER A 169 -10.21 15.69 16.39
C SER A 169 -9.24 16.32 15.38
N VAL A 170 -8.44 17.30 15.80
CA VAL A 170 -7.32 17.80 15.01
C VAL A 170 -6.09 16.94 15.29
N ASP A 171 -5.47 16.37 14.26
CA ASP A 171 -4.31 15.48 14.43
C ASP A 171 -3.14 15.90 13.53
N PRO A 172 -1.96 16.22 14.09
CA PRO A 172 -0.82 16.68 13.31
C PRO A 172 -0.26 15.60 12.37
N ARG A 173 -0.50 14.32 12.63
CA ARG A 173 0.06 13.21 11.83
C ARG A 173 -0.59 13.05 10.46
N ILE A 174 -1.71 13.75 10.19
CA ILE A 174 -2.37 13.79 8.88
C ILE A 174 -2.17 15.12 8.14
N ARG A 175 -1.17 15.92 8.54
CA ARG A 175 -0.77 17.14 7.79
C ARG A 175 -0.06 16.80 6.47
N GLU A 176 0.11 17.80 5.60
CA GLU A 176 0.85 17.65 4.33
C GLU A 176 2.35 17.42 4.58
N GLN A 177 3.07 16.91 3.58
CA GLN A 177 4.53 16.79 3.63
C GLN A 177 5.20 18.14 3.89
N GLU A 178 6.09 18.18 4.87
CA GLU A 178 6.90 19.37 5.15
C GLU A 178 8.06 19.47 4.16
N PHE A 179 8.14 20.59 3.45
CA PHE A 179 9.25 20.88 2.53
C PHE A 179 10.49 21.45 3.23
N GLY A 180 10.47 21.61 4.56
CA GLY A 180 11.53 22.26 5.33
C GLY A 180 11.53 23.79 5.17
N ASN A 181 12.56 24.44 5.72
CA ASN A 181 12.71 25.90 5.63
C ASN A 181 13.37 26.32 4.30
N LEU A 182 12.70 26.01 3.20
CA LEU A 182 13.16 26.32 1.84
C LEU A 182 12.44 27.55 1.30
N GLN A 183 13.20 28.53 0.81
CA GLN A 183 12.67 29.75 0.19
C GLN A 183 13.34 30.02 -1.17
N GLY A 184 12.63 30.74 -2.04
CA GLY A 184 13.18 31.26 -3.31
C GLY A 184 13.62 30.19 -4.31
N THR A 185 14.77 30.39 -4.96
CA THR A 185 15.31 29.52 -6.03
C THR A 185 15.67 28.13 -5.54
N LYS A 186 16.13 28.00 -4.28
CA LYS A 186 16.41 26.71 -3.64
C LYS A 186 15.16 25.82 -3.66
N PHE A 187 14.00 26.36 -3.28
CA PHE A 187 12.75 25.60 -3.28
C PHE A 187 12.41 25.04 -4.66
N LYS A 188 12.58 25.82 -5.74
CA LYS A 188 12.31 25.35 -7.11
C LYS A 188 13.21 24.17 -7.49
N PHE A 189 14.50 24.24 -7.18
CA PHE A 189 15.46 23.17 -7.43
C PHE A 189 15.08 21.87 -6.69
N TYR A 190 14.84 21.96 -5.37
CA TYR A 190 14.45 20.79 -4.57
C TYR A 190 13.08 20.23 -5.00
N LYS A 191 12.13 21.08 -5.42
CA LYS A 191 10.80 20.66 -5.90
C LYS A 191 10.88 19.83 -7.18
N GLN A 192 11.81 20.14 -8.08
CA GLN A 192 12.01 19.37 -9.32
C GLN A 192 12.55 17.97 -9.02
N ALA A 193 13.64 17.86 -8.25
CA ALA A 193 14.19 16.57 -7.85
C ALA A 193 13.17 15.72 -7.05
N HIS A 194 12.33 16.37 -6.25
CA HIS A 194 11.22 15.72 -5.55
C HIS A 194 10.15 15.16 -6.49
N GLN A 195 9.87 15.78 -7.64
CA GLN A 195 8.85 15.28 -8.57
C GLN A 195 9.23 13.92 -9.18
N GLU A 196 10.52 13.68 -9.39
CA GLU A 196 11.06 12.44 -9.95
C GLU A 196 11.04 11.29 -8.92
N HIS A 197 11.18 11.59 -7.63
CA HIS A 197 11.34 10.60 -6.56
C HIS A 197 10.46 10.86 -5.33
N ARG A 198 9.23 11.33 -5.53
CA ARG A 198 8.28 11.78 -4.48
C ARG A 198 8.17 10.92 -3.21
N PHE A 199 8.27 9.58 -3.30
CA PHE A 199 8.21 8.71 -2.12
C PHE A 199 9.52 8.75 -1.30
N TRP A 200 10.66 8.71 -1.98
CA TRP A 200 11.98 8.57 -1.35
C TRP A 200 12.68 9.90 -1.07
N TYR A 201 12.39 10.92 -1.86
CA TYR A 201 13.09 12.18 -1.81
C TYR A 201 12.81 12.91 -0.50
N ARG A 202 13.86 13.15 0.28
CA ARG A 202 13.78 13.93 1.51
C ARG A 202 14.20 15.37 1.25
N PHE A 203 13.31 16.32 1.51
CA PHE A 203 13.69 17.73 1.50
C PHE A 203 14.73 18.03 2.61
N PRO A 204 15.72 18.91 2.35
CA PRO A 204 16.59 19.40 3.41
C PRO A 204 15.77 20.01 4.54
N THR A 205 15.98 19.57 5.78
CA THR A 205 15.19 19.97 6.97
C THR A 205 13.68 19.67 6.90
N GLY A 206 13.23 18.88 5.92
CA GLY A 206 11.84 18.50 5.74
C GLY A 206 11.61 16.99 5.83
N GLU A 207 10.53 16.55 5.21
CA GLU A 207 10.05 15.17 5.14
C GLU A 207 10.27 14.57 3.74
N SER A 208 10.43 13.26 3.70
CA SER A 208 10.20 12.42 2.53
C SER A 208 8.78 11.87 2.52
N GLY A 209 8.33 11.33 1.38
CA GLY A 209 7.07 10.59 1.33
C GLY A 209 7.04 9.39 2.29
N ALA A 210 8.19 8.75 2.54
CA ALA A 210 8.33 7.68 3.52
C ALA A 210 8.10 8.15 4.96
N ASP A 211 8.59 9.33 5.35
CA ASP A 211 8.30 9.90 6.68
C ASP A 211 6.79 10.15 6.86
N VAL A 212 6.14 10.66 5.81
CA VAL A 212 4.68 10.89 5.81
C VAL A 212 3.93 9.56 5.87
N TYR A 213 4.37 8.54 5.15
CA TYR A 213 3.83 7.18 5.21
C TYR A 213 3.85 6.66 6.66
N ASP A 214 5.00 6.73 7.34
CA ASP A 214 5.15 6.20 8.70
C ASP A 214 4.23 6.89 9.71
N ARG A 215 4.18 8.24 9.72
CA ARG A 215 3.31 8.96 10.67
C ARG A 215 1.83 8.77 10.38
N THR A 216 1.44 8.62 9.10
CA THR A 216 0.04 8.38 8.72
C THR A 216 -0.40 6.96 9.05
N THR A 217 0.50 5.97 8.98
CA THR A 217 0.25 4.62 9.49
C THR A 217 0.01 4.61 11.00
N GLN A 218 0.88 5.28 11.77
CA GLN A 218 0.69 5.40 13.22
C GLN A 218 -0.64 6.08 13.58
N TRP A 219 -1.03 7.11 12.82
CA TRP A 219 -2.33 7.76 12.99
C TRP A 219 -3.49 6.80 12.71
N TRP A 220 -3.49 6.15 11.54
CA TRP A 220 -4.56 5.25 11.11
C TRP A 220 -4.84 4.19 12.18
N ASP A 221 -3.77 3.53 12.62
CA ASP A 221 -3.78 2.56 13.70
C ASP A 221 -4.45 3.08 14.98
N SER A 222 -4.04 4.25 15.44
CA SER A 222 -4.58 4.87 16.66
C SER A 222 -6.06 5.28 16.50
N ALA A 223 -6.43 5.82 15.33
CA ALA A 223 -7.78 6.25 15.03
C ALA A 223 -8.74 5.05 14.94
N MET A 224 -8.34 4.00 14.24
CA MET A 224 -9.12 2.76 14.14
C MET A 224 -9.24 2.05 15.49
N ARG A 225 -8.16 1.98 16.28
CA ARG A 225 -8.24 1.46 17.66
C ARG A 225 -9.22 2.25 18.52
N ARG A 226 -9.15 3.59 18.49
CA ARG A 226 -10.09 4.44 19.22
C ARG A 226 -11.54 4.19 18.80
N HIS A 227 -11.79 4.12 17.50
CA HIS A 227 -13.11 3.81 16.96
C HIS A 227 -13.63 2.46 17.44
N THR A 228 -12.82 1.39 17.36
CA THR A 228 -13.24 0.04 17.79
C THR A 228 -13.55 -0.07 19.28
N ARG A 229 -12.97 0.80 20.13
CA ARG A 229 -13.23 0.86 21.57
C ARG A 229 -14.51 1.63 21.90
N GLU A 230 -14.69 2.78 21.28
CA GLU A 230 -15.80 3.70 21.60
C GLU A 230 -17.09 3.37 20.83
N ARG A 231 -16.97 2.97 19.57
CA ARG A 231 -18.09 2.64 18.65
C ARG A 231 -19.20 3.69 18.61
N ALA A 232 -18.84 4.95 18.78
CA ALA A 232 -19.79 6.04 18.91
C ALA A 232 -20.26 6.60 17.55
N SER A 233 -19.56 6.28 16.46
CA SER A 233 -19.93 6.63 15.08
C SER A 233 -19.87 5.40 14.19
N GLU A 234 -20.61 5.41 13.07
CA GLU A 234 -20.48 4.39 12.02
C GLU A 234 -19.52 4.84 10.92
N ILE A 235 -19.35 6.16 10.79
CA ILE A 235 -18.64 6.80 9.69
C ILE A 235 -17.51 7.65 10.25
N VAL A 236 -16.37 7.61 9.56
CA VAL A 236 -15.20 8.45 9.83
C VAL A 236 -14.92 9.32 8.60
N VAL A 237 -14.84 10.63 8.80
CA VAL A 237 -14.47 11.62 7.79
C VAL A 237 -13.08 12.16 8.11
N VAL A 238 -12.20 12.23 7.12
CA VAL A 238 -10.80 12.63 7.29
C VAL A 238 -10.51 13.78 6.33
N VAL A 239 -10.40 15.00 6.85
CA VAL A 239 -10.10 16.19 6.04
C VAL A 239 -8.58 16.45 6.09
N THR A 240 -7.92 16.22 4.96
CA THR A 240 -6.45 16.21 4.84
C THR A 240 -6.01 16.70 3.45
N HIS A 241 -4.86 16.23 2.96
CA HIS A 241 -4.15 16.73 1.78
C HIS A 241 -3.96 15.65 0.73
N GLY A 242 -3.57 16.07 -0.47
CA GLY A 242 -3.49 15.19 -1.63
C GLY A 242 -2.47 14.06 -1.46
N LEU A 243 -1.24 14.38 -1.04
CA LEU A 243 -0.21 13.35 -0.84
C LEU A 243 -0.56 12.44 0.34
N THR A 244 -1.01 13.03 1.45
CA THR A 244 -1.42 12.28 2.66
C THR A 244 -2.50 11.25 2.34
N MET A 245 -3.52 11.61 1.55
CA MET A 245 -4.55 10.65 1.12
C MET A 245 -3.96 9.50 0.32
N ARG A 246 -3.07 9.78 -0.63
CA ARG A 246 -2.42 8.75 -1.44
C ARG A 246 -1.58 7.79 -0.61
N LEU A 247 -0.86 8.30 0.39
CA LEU A 247 -0.05 7.48 1.29
C LEU A 247 -0.92 6.64 2.24
N ILE A 248 -2.07 7.18 2.66
CA ILE A 248 -3.10 6.38 3.35
C ILE A 248 -3.60 5.25 2.44
N LEU A 249 -3.88 5.50 1.15
CA LEU A 249 -4.29 4.42 0.26
C LEU A 249 -3.17 3.41 -0.01
N MET A 250 -1.92 3.90 -0.14
CA MET A 250 -0.74 3.07 -0.32
C MET A 250 -0.59 2.03 0.79
N GLN A 251 -0.74 2.44 2.06
CA GLN A 251 -0.65 1.49 3.19
C GLN A 251 -1.81 0.49 3.19
N LEU A 252 -3.04 0.93 2.90
CA LEU A 252 -4.24 0.08 3.01
C LEU A 252 -4.30 -0.97 1.91
N PHE A 253 -3.83 -0.62 0.73
CA PHE A 253 -3.84 -1.50 -0.44
C PHE A 253 -2.47 -2.11 -0.75
N HIS A 254 -1.51 -1.96 0.17
CA HIS A 254 -0.16 -2.50 0.06
C HIS A 254 0.50 -2.18 -1.29
N TRP A 255 0.30 -0.95 -1.77
CA TRP A 255 0.91 -0.50 -3.01
C TRP A 255 2.42 -0.38 -2.81
N SER A 256 3.18 -0.87 -3.79
CA SER A 256 4.61 -0.60 -3.84
C SER A 256 4.86 0.89 -4.08
N PRO A 257 6.05 1.42 -3.72
CA PRO A 257 6.44 2.78 -4.10
C PRO A 257 6.24 3.06 -5.60
N ASN A 258 6.57 2.09 -6.47
CA ASN A 258 6.34 2.20 -7.92
C ASN A 258 4.85 2.39 -8.25
N THR A 259 3.96 1.62 -7.63
CA THR A 259 2.51 1.82 -7.81
C THR A 259 2.08 3.18 -7.25
N PHE A 260 2.59 3.60 -6.10
CA PHE A 260 2.28 4.91 -5.54
C PHE A 260 2.68 6.07 -6.46
N HIS A 261 3.80 5.94 -7.18
CA HIS A 261 4.26 6.94 -8.15
C HIS A 261 3.30 7.10 -9.33
N THR A 262 2.51 6.08 -9.66
CA THR A 262 1.50 6.19 -10.72
C THR A 262 0.25 6.93 -10.28
N VAL A 263 0.04 7.15 -8.98
CA VAL A 263 -1.20 7.73 -8.44
C VAL A 263 -1.13 9.25 -8.45
N TRP A 264 -2.20 9.92 -8.84
CA TRP A 264 -2.29 11.38 -8.83
C TRP A 264 -3.00 11.90 -7.58
N ASN A 265 -2.76 13.17 -7.25
CA ASN A 265 -3.50 13.80 -6.16
C ASN A 265 -4.97 13.97 -6.60
N PRO A 266 -5.96 13.72 -5.72
CA PRO A 266 -7.35 14.07 -6.00
C PRO A 266 -7.48 15.58 -6.27
N SER A 267 -8.52 16.02 -6.96
CA SER A 267 -8.85 17.44 -7.09
C SER A 267 -9.11 18.07 -5.71
N ASN A 268 -9.10 19.41 -5.63
CA ASN A 268 -9.49 20.11 -4.40
C ASN A 268 -10.93 19.74 -4.01
N CYS A 269 -11.16 19.45 -2.72
CA CYS A 269 -12.43 18.86 -2.24
C CYS A 269 -12.79 17.51 -2.88
N GLY A 270 -11.85 16.84 -3.54
CA GLY A 270 -12.02 15.47 -3.98
C GLY A 270 -12.22 14.52 -2.79
N VAL A 271 -13.11 13.55 -2.97
CA VAL A 271 -13.61 12.65 -1.93
C VAL A 271 -13.34 11.21 -2.32
N TYR A 272 -12.52 10.49 -1.55
CA TYR A 272 -12.39 9.04 -1.68
C TYR A 272 -13.24 8.36 -0.61
N VAL A 273 -14.03 7.37 -1.04
CA VAL A 273 -14.93 6.62 -0.18
C VAL A 273 -14.39 5.21 -0.04
N LEU A 274 -14.08 4.80 1.19
CA LEU A 274 -13.65 3.46 1.55
C LEU A 274 -14.81 2.76 2.25
N ARG A 275 -15.39 1.76 1.57
CA ARG A 275 -16.48 0.95 2.11
C ARG A 275 -15.91 -0.29 2.81
N LYS A 276 -16.42 -0.59 4.00
CA LYS A 276 -16.09 -1.84 4.69
C LYS A 276 -16.62 -3.04 3.91
N ASP A 277 -15.75 -4.01 3.66
CA ASP A 277 -16.06 -5.27 2.99
C ASP A 277 -15.34 -6.43 3.69
N LEU A 278 -16.09 -7.19 4.49
CA LEU A 278 -15.53 -8.28 5.30
C LEU A 278 -15.06 -9.48 4.45
N SER A 279 -15.41 -9.54 3.16
CA SER A 279 -14.89 -10.55 2.24
C SER A 279 -13.42 -10.32 1.87
N VAL A 280 -12.94 -9.07 1.98
CA VAL A 280 -11.55 -8.69 1.72
C VAL A 280 -10.66 -9.20 2.84
N LYS A 281 -9.68 -10.04 2.49
CA LYS A 281 -8.68 -10.55 3.43
C LYS A 281 -7.72 -9.45 3.87
N GLY A 282 -7.17 -9.59 5.08
CA GLY A 282 -6.20 -8.65 5.65
C GLY A 282 -6.73 -7.91 6.88
N GLU A 283 -5.88 -7.07 7.44
CA GLU A 283 -6.20 -6.30 8.65
C GLU A 283 -7.28 -5.23 8.38
N TRP A 284 -7.24 -4.63 7.19
CA TRP A 284 -8.11 -3.52 6.80
C TRP A 284 -9.13 -3.98 5.75
N PRO A 285 -10.38 -4.28 6.13
CA PRO A 285 -11.41 -4.78 5.23
C PRO A 285 -12.05 -3.65 4.45
N TYR A 286 -11.28 -2.89 3.67
CA TYR A 286 -11.78 -1.74 2.92
C TYR A 286 -11.57 -1.91 1.42
N VAL A 287 -12.55 -1.42 0.65
CA VAL A 287 -12.46 -1.27 -0.81
C VAL A 287 -12.77 0.17 -1.18
N LEU A 288 -12.15 0.67 -2.26
CA LEU A 288 -12.57 1.94 -2.85
C LEU A 288 -13.95 1.79 -3.48
N ASP A 289 -14.86 2.67 -3.12
CA ASP A 289 -16.18 2.82 -3.73
C ASP A 289 -16.13 4.00 -4.69
N GLU A 290 -15.75 3.73 -5.95
CA GLU A 290 -15.64 4.73 -7.01
C GLU A 290 -17.01 5.15 -7.61
N VAL A 291 -18.09 4.51 -7.17
CA VAL A 291 -19.46 4.93 -7.53
C VAL A 291 -19.89 6.08 -6.63
N LYS A 292 -19.60 5.96 -5.33
CA LYS A 292 -19.93 6.99 -4.33
C LYS A 292 -18.84 8.06 -4.20
N GLY A 293 -17.58 7.65 -4.31
CA GLY A 293 -16.39 8.48 -4.25
C GLY A 293 -15.86 8.84 -5.64
N ASP A 294 -14.82 9.68 -5.66
CA ASP A 294 -14.09 9.99 -6.87
C ASP A 294 -13.14 8.84 -7.21
N LYS A 295 -13.00 8.54 -8.50
CA LYS A 295 -12.04 7.56 -8.99
C LYS A 295 -10.61 7.99 -8.68
N VAL A 296 -9.77 7.04 -8.28
CA VAL A 296 -8.34 7.32 -8.02
C VAL A 296 -7.60 7.41 -9.36
N ALA A 297 -7.30 8.63 -9.79
CA ALA A 297 -6.56 8.87 -11.00
C ALA A 297 -5.15 8.25 -10.93
N SER A 298 -4.77 7.49 -11.96
CA SER A 298 -3.46 6.87 -12.05
C SER A 298 -2.95 6.79 -13.49
N SER A 299 -1.65 6.99 -13.68
CA SER A 299 -0.99 6.79 -14.98
C SER A 299 0.48 6.43 -14.81
N ILE A 300 1.05 5.76 -15.81
CA ILE A 300 2.47 5.40 -15.86
C ILE A 300 3.00 5.59 -17.28
N ASP A 301 4.22 6.10 -17.41
CA ASP A 301 4.91 6.15 -18.69
C ASP A 301 5.67 4.82 -18.90
N LEU A 302 5.39 4.14 -20.01
CA LEU A 302 5.94 2.82 -20.35
C LEU A 302 6.78 2.92 -21.61
N VAL A 303 7.93 2.25 -21.63
CA VAL A 303 8.70 2.11 -22.87
C VAL A 303 8.17 0.89 -23.63
N VAL A 304 7.65 1.13 -24.82
CA VAL A 304 7.02 0.14 -25.69
C VAL A 304 7.91 -0.10 -26.89
N GLU A 305 8.28 -1.35 -27.10
CA GLU A 305 9.03 -1.81 -28.28
C GLU A 305 8.05 -2.44 -29.26
N PHE A 306 8.09 -1.97 -30.49
CA PHE A 306 7.27 -2.47 -31.59
C PHE A 306 8.05 -3.49 -32.40
N ARG A 307 7.35 -4.39 -33.09
CA ARG A 307 7.96 -5.45 -33.94
C ARG A 307 8.85 -4.94 -35.07
N ASN A 308 8.72 -3.67 -35.45
CA ASN A 308 9.61 -3.02 -36.41
C ASN A 308 10.93 -2.53 -35.78
N GLY A 309 11.17 -2.81 -34.50
CA GLY A 309 12.32 -2.36 -33.71
C GLY A 309 12.20 -0.94 -33.15
N GLU A 310 11.10 -0.22 -33.43
CA GLU A 310 10.89 1.12 -32.90
C GLU A 310 10.59 1.08 -31.39
N LYS A 311 11.16 2.03 -30.63
CA LYS A 311 10.86 2.22 -29.20
C LYS A 311 10.20 3.57 -28.98
N LYS A 312 9.05 3.58 -28.30
CA LYS A 312 8.34 4.81 -27.90
C LYS A 312 7.99 4.76 -26.43
N THR A 313 8.05 5.91 -25.77
CA THR A 313 7.45 6.08 -24.44
C THR A 313 5.98 6.43 -24.61
N LEU A 314 5.09 5.55 -24.15
CA LEU A 314 3.65 5.77 -24.16
C LEU A 314 3.12 5.85 -22.74
N GLN A 315 2.28 6.83 -22.48
CA GLN A 315 1.59 6.95 -21.19
C GLN A 315 0.37 6.03 -21.16
N LEU A 316 0.30 5.16 -20.17
CA LEU A 316 -0.88 4.36 -19.87
C LEU A 316 -1.70 5.04 -18.77
N GLN A 317 -2.94 5.39 -19.08
CA GLN A 317 -3.93 5.88 -18.12
C GLN A 317 -4.63 4.72 -17.42
N ASP A 318 -5.14 4.97 -16.22
CA ASP A 318 -5.91 4.03 -15.39
C ASP A 318 -5.10 2.80 -14.93
N TYR A 319 -3.82 2.99 -14.61
CA TYR A 319 -2.92 1.90 -14.22
C TYR A 319 -3.38 1.08 -13.00
N LEU A 320 -4.09 1.71 -12.06
CA LEU A 320 -4.61 1.02 -10.87
C LEU A 320 -5.68 -0.03 -11.19
N SER A 321 -6.38 0.10 -12.33
CA SER A 321 -7.38 -0.88 -12.78
C SER A 321 -6.78 -2.26 -13.09
N ILE A 322 -5.46 -2.31 -13.34
CA ILE A 322 -4.74 -3.55 -13.60
C ILE A 322 -4.51 -4.29 -12.26
N ALA A 323 -4.87 -5.57 -12.24
CA ALA A 323 -4.71 -6.41 -11.06
C ALA A 323 -3.22 -6.63 -10.71
N PRO A 324 -2.84 -6.62 -9.42
CA PRO A 324 -1.51 -7.01 -9.00
C PRO A 324 -1.27 -8.53 -9.19
N PRO A 325 -0.03 -8.98 -9.48
CA PRO A 325 1.15 -8.18 -9.80
C PRO A 325 1.08 -7.58 -11.22
N ARG A 326 1.07 -6.24 -11.31
CA ARG A 326 0.78 -5.50 -12.55
C ARG A 326 1.81 -5.74 -13.66
N THR A 327 3.05 -6.02 -13.29
CA THR A 327 4.16 -6.29 -14.22
C THR A 327 4.01 -7.62 -14.96
N LEU A 328 3.14 -8.52 -14.48
CA LEU A 328 2.84 -9.79 -15.15
C LEU A 328 1.61 -9.70 -16.07
N GLN A 329 0.93 -8.54 -16.11
CA GLN A 329 -0.30 -8.34 -16.87
C GLN A 329 -0.01 -7.79 -18.27
N PHE A 330 0.94 -8.41 -18.98
CA PHE A 330 1.41 -7.92 -20.29
C PHE A 330 0.26 -7.76 -21.29
N ASP A 331 -0.58 -8.79 -21.46
CA ASP A 331 -1.69 -8.75 -22.42
C ASP A 331 -2.69 -7.66 -22.09
N THR A 332 -3.07 -7.53 -20.81
CA THR A 332 -3.97 -6.46 -20.36
C THR A 332 -3.40 -5.07 -20.65
N VAL A 333 -2.12 -4.86 -20.34
CA VAL A 333 -1.46 -3.56 -20.55
C VAL A 333 -1.32 -3.26 -22.04
N ARG A 334 -0.96 -4.25 -22.85
CA ARG A 334 -0.89 -4.14 -24.31
C ARG A 334 -2.24 -3.73 -24.89
N ASP A 335 -3.31 -4.41 -24.48
CA ASP A 335 -4.65 -4.15 -25.00
C ASP A 335 -5.17 -2.78 -24.55
N MET A 336 -4.83 -2.34 -23.33
CA MET A 336 -5.14 -0.99 -22.86
C MET A 336 -4.36 0.08 -23.63
N LEU A 337 -3.06 -0.10 -23.84
CA LEU A 337 -2.22 0.82 -24.63
C LEU A 337 -2.74 0.93 -26.06
N ALA A 338 -3.00 -0.21 -26.70
CA ALA A 338 -3.53 -0.26 -28.06
C ALA A 338 -4.84 0.52 -28.18
N ARG A 339 -5.76 0.34 -27.23
CA ARG A 339 -7.02 1.08 -27.19
C ARG A 339 -6.83 2.57 -26.96
N GLN A 340 -5.95 2.97 -26.03
CA GLN A 340 -5.75 4.36 -25.64
C GLN A 340 -4.99 5.18 -26.70
N HIS A 341 -4.13 4.53 -27.48
CA HIS A 341 -3.27 5.19 -28.48
C HIS A 341 -3.64 4.86 -29.94
N GLY A 342 -4.72 4.09 -30.17
CA GLY A 342 -5.16 3.71 -31.52
C GLY A 342 -4.16 2.81 -32.25
N LEU A 343 -3.49 1.91 -31.55
CA LEU A 343 -2.49 0.98 -32.10
C LEU A 343 -3.12 -0.41 -32.32
N ASP A 344 -2.53 -1.20 -33.21
CA ASP A 344 -2.82 -2.63 -33.29
C ASP A 344 -2.02 -3.37 -32.18
N PRO A 345 -2.67 -4.11 -31.26
CA PRO A 345 -1.98 -4.88 -30.23
C PRO A 345 -0.89 -5.80 -30.79
N ALA A 346 -1.08 -6.36 -31.99
CA ALA A 346 -0.11 -7.28 -32.59
C ALA A 346 1.23 -6.61 -32.93
N GLN A 347 1.27 -5.28 -33.05
CA GLN A 347 2.49 -4.52 -33.32
C GLN A 347 3.38 -4.36 -32.09
N ILE A 348 2.84 -4.50 -30.88
CA ILE A 348 3.58 -4.35 -29.63
C ILE A 348 4.33 -5.66 -29.34
N GLU A 349 5.66 -5.60 -29.34
CA GLU A 349 6.53 -6.75 -29.06
C GLU A 349 6.83 -6.88 -27.57
N SER A 350 7.22 -5.78 -26.93
CA SER A 350 7.57 -5.77 -25.50
C SER A 350 7.18 -4.46 -24.82
N ILE A 351 6.95 -4.55 -23.50
CA ILE A 351 6.61 -3.40 -22.65
C ILE A 351 7.53 -3.43 -21.44
N ASP A 352 8.25 -2.34 -21.23
CA ASP A 352 9.09 -2.11 -20.07
C ASP A 352 8.38 -1.21 -19.07
N PHE A 353 8.08 -1.78 -17.90
CA PHE A 353 7.38 -1.10 -16.82
C PHE A 353 8.25 -0.12 -16.04
N PHE A 354 9.58 -0.22 -16.14
CA PHE A 354 10.50 0.54 -15.29
C PHE A 354 11.71 1.10 -16.05
N GLY A 355 11.61 1.26 -17.37
CA GLY A 355 12.68 1.82 -18.20
C GLY A 355 14.02 1.09 -18.07
N GLY A 356 13.99 -0.23 -17.84
CA GLY A 356 15.17 -1.09 -17.81
C GLY A 356 15.80 -1.25 -16.43
N THR A 357 15.28 -0.56 -15.42
CA THR A 357 15.86 -0.54 -14.05
C THR A 357 15.74 -1.89 -13.32
N PHE A 358 14.80 -2.74 -13.75
CA PHE A 358 14.65 -4.11 -13.30
C PHE A 358 14.77 -5.04 -14.51
N GLN A 359 16.00 -5.23 -15.02
CA GLN A 359 16.21 -6.26 -16.04
C GLN A 359 15.80 -7.62 -15.48
N LYS A 360 14.98 -8.33 -16.30
CA LYS A 360 14.50 -9.70 -16.14
C LYS A 360 15.45 -10.56 -15.29
N HIS A 361 14.94 -11.16 -14.22
CA HIS A 361 15.51 -12.44 -13.80
C HIS A 361 15.37 -13.38 -15.01
N LYS A 362 16.52 -13.74 -15.59
CA LYS A 362 16.63 -14.70 -16.69
C LYS A 362 16.05 -16.05 -16.28
#